data_AF-A0A7V4AR16-F1
#
_entry.id   AF-A0A7V4AR16-F1
#
_cell.length_a   1.000
_cell.length_b   1.000
_cell.length_c   1.000
_cell.angle_alpha   90.00
_cell.angle_beta   90.00
_cell.angle_gamma   90.00
#
_symmetry.space_group_name_H-M   'P 1'
#
loop_
_entity.id
_entity.type
_entity.pdbx_description
1 polymer ?
#
loop_
_entity_poly.entity_id
_entity_poly.type
_entity_poly.pdbx_seq_one_letter_code
_entity_poly.pdbx_strand_id
1 'polypeptide(L)'
;MSGYRKTRGFTLIELLVVIAIIAILAAILFPVFAQARHRARSAKCLANARQLGTAMMLYADDWKGKLPCTNFYYGFSVGKKSDWGFGLQIWADFIFPYVKSYEAYVCPARPRETPQSDPGKGQGLGYDFGWGRMTRPLGYAMNCYTDAGFYGPDSDPSRGMKQVTIEDPANKILLGEMSTGISQIGVWHLQWVARCAQAHLGRANWVFCDGHAKFLKPSETIVPKFMWNVSGEYPIRLWPFSPIKNANNEKEAQEYALQLLGSEDP
;
A
#
# COMPACT_ATOMS: atom_id res chain seq x y z
N MET A 1 6.88 -78.22 10.38
CA MET A 1 8.00 -77.57 9.66
C MET A 1 7.74 -76.07 9.64
N SER A 2 8.40 -75.30 10.50
CA SER A 2 8.27 -73.83 10.54
C SER A 2 9.31 -73.22 9.61
N GLY A 3 8.87 -72.65 8.49
CA GLY A 3 9.75 -71.99 7.54
C GLY A 3 10.22 -70.63 8.07
N TYR A 4 11.51 -70.51 8.38
CA TYR A 4 12.13 -69.21 8.67
C TYR A 4 12.05 -68.32 7.42
N ARG A 5 11.17 -67.31 7.45
CA ARG A 5 11.16 -66.24 6.44
C ARG A 5 12.47 -65.48 6.53
N LYS A 6 13.31 -65.56 5.48
CA LYS A 6 14.47 -64.66 5.32
C LYS A 6 13.97 -63.22 5.28
N THR A 7 14.14 -62.49 6.37
CA THR A 7 13.98 -61.04 6.40
C THR A 7 15.12 -60.43 5.57
N ARG A 8 14.79 -59.78 4.45
CA ARG A 8 15.77 -58.99 3.69
C ARG A 8 16.18 -57.79 4.54
N GLY A 9 17.45 -57.71 4.93
CA GLY A 9 18.01 -56.55 5.62
C GLY A 9 18.30 -55.43 4.63
N PHE A 10 17.98 -54.20 5.02
CA PHE A 10 18.29 -53.01 4.24
C PHE A 10 19.80 -52.75 4.30
N THR A 11 20.46 -52.55 3.17
CA THR A 11 21.90 -52.24 3.16
C THR A 11 22.13 -50.75 3.43
N LEU A 12 23.25 -50.43 4.06
CA LEU A 12 23.63 -49.05 4.37
C LEU A 12 23.78 -48.20 3.08
N ILE A 13 24.18 -48.84 1.98
CA ILE A 13 24.31 -48.20 0.65
C ILE A 13 22.93 -47.83 0.08
N GLU A 14 21.94 -48.72 0.17
CA GLU A 14 20.57 -48.43 -0.28
C GLU A 14 19.99 -47.22 0.47
N LEU A 15 20.25 -47.11 1.78
CA LEU A 15 19.79 -45.97 2.57
C LEU A 15 20.52 -44.67 2.17
N LEU A 16 21.85 -44.75 1.99
CA LEU A 16 22.67 -43.60 1.58
C LEU A 16 22.26 -43.04 0.22
N VAL A 17 22.00 -43.90 -0.77
CA VAL A 17 21.61 -43.45 -2.11
C VAL A 17 20.24 -42.76 -2.08
N VAL A 18 19.28 -43.29 -1.30
CA VAL A 18 17.94 -42.69 -1.19
C VAL A 18 18.00 -41.31 -0.56
N ILE A 19 18.73 -41.14 0.54
CA ILE A 19 18.87 -39.81 1.16
C ILE A 19 19.62 -38.84 0.24
N ALA A 20 20.60 -39.32 -0.53
CA ALA A 20 21.32 -38.48 -1.50
C ALA A 20 20.39 -37.98 -2.61
N ILE A 21 19.53 -38.84 -3.16
CA ILE A 21 18.54 -38.45 -4.16
C ILE A 21 17.53 -37.45 -3.57
N ILE A 22 17.01 -37.70 -2.37
CA ILE A 22 16.09 -36.77 -1.68
C ILE A 22 16.78 -35.41 -1.47
N ALA A 23 18.05 -35.39 -1.04
CA ALA A 23 18.80 -34.16 -0.82
C ALA A 23 18.96 -33.35 -2.12
N ILE A 24 19.27 -34.00 -3.24
CA ILE A 24 19.39 -33.35 -4.56
C ILE A 24 18.04 -32.77 -5.00
N LEU A 25 16.97 -33.55 -4.89
CA LEU A 25 15.62 -33.09 -5.26
C LEU A 25 15.17 -31.91 -4.41
N ALA A 26 15.39 -31.99 -3.10
CA ALA A 26 15.05 -30.93 -2.17
C ALA A 26 15.84 -29.65 -2.46
N ALA A 27 17.14 -29.76 -2.75
CA ALA A 27 18.00 -28.62 -3.07
C ALA A 27 17.52 -27.81 -4.28
N ILE A 28 16.92 -28.46 -5.29
CA ILE A 28 16.34 -27.77 -6.46
C ILE A 28 14.92 -27.27 -6.16
N LEU A 29 14.12 -28.03 -5.41
CA LEU A 29 12.73 -27.71 -5.14
C LEU A 29 12.55 -26.51 -4.20
N PHE A 30 13.39 -26.38 -3.17
CA PHE A 30 13.29 -25.28 -2.19
C PHE A 30 13.40 -23.87 -2.80
N PRO A 31 14.41 -23.53 -3.62
CA PRO A 31 14.51 -22.19 -4.20
C PRO A 31 13.35 -21.88 -5.16
N VAL A 32 12.92 -22.87 -5.96
CA VAL A 32 11.80 -22.71 -6.89
C VAL A 32 10.49 -22.48 -6.13
N PHE A 33 10.25 -23.25 -5.07
CA PHE A 33 9.05 -23.12 -4.25
C PHE A 33 8.98 -21.76 -3.54
N ALA A 34 10.10 -21.25 -3.05
CA ALA A 34 10.18 -19.93 -2.44
C ALA A 34 9.79 -18.82 -3.44
N GLN A 35 10.31 -18.89 -4.67
CA GLN A 35 9.97 -17.93 -5.72
C GLN A 35 8.51 -18.03 -6.17
N ALA A 36 7.97 -19.25 -6.30
CA ALA A 36 6.57 -19.48 -6.63
C ALA A 36 5.63 -18.88 -5.57
N ARG A 37 5.92 -19.11 -4.29
CA ARG A 37 5.17 -18.52 -3.17
C ARG A 37 5.23 -17.00 -3.17
N HIS A 38 6.39 -16.41 -3.49
CA HIS A 38 6.54 -14.96 -3.60
C HIS A 38 5.66 -14.39 -4.72
N ARG A 39 5.67 -15.01 -5.91
CA ARG A 39 4.80 -14.60 -7.03
C ARG A 39 3.32 -14.70 -6.69
N ALA A 40 2.91 -15.76 -5.99
CA ALA A 40 1.53 -15.94 -5.54
C ALA A 40 1.08 -14.79 -4.59
N ARG A 41 1.96 -14.36 -3.68
CA ARG A 41 1.68 -13.20 -2.80
C ARG A 41 1.54 -11.90 -3.59
N SER A 42 2.42 -11.64 -4.55
CA SER A 42 2.30 -10.46 -5.42
C SER A 42 1.00 -10.46 -6.22
N ALA A 43 0.60 -11.61 -6.77
CA ALA A 43 -0.68 -11.74 -7.47
C ALA A 43 -1.88 -11.44 -6.56
N LYS A 44 -1.80 -11.86 -5.28
CA LYS A 44 -2.81 -11.53 -4.27
C LYS A 44 -2.84 -10.05 -3.92
N CYS A 45 -1.70 -9.37 -3.74
CA CYS A 45 -1.68 -7.92 -3.49
C CYS A 45 -2.23 -7.13 -4.70
N LEU A 46 -2.01 -7.58 -5.95
CA LEU A 46 -2.64 -6.97 -7.12
C LEU A 46 -4.16 -7.18 -7.15
N ALA A 47 -4.65 -8.37 -6.80
CA ALA A 47 -6.08 -8.65 -6.71
C ALA A 47 -6.75 -7.81 -5.62
N ASN A 48 -6.12 -7.67 -4.46
CA ASN A 48 -6.56 -6.80 -3.37
C ASN A 48 -6.63 -5.33 -3.86
N ALA A 49 -5.59 -4.82 -4.53
CA ALA A 49 -5.57 -3.47 -5.08
C ALA A 49 -6.75 -3.21 -6.04
N ARG A 50 -7.05 -4.16 -6.95
CA ARG A 50 -8.22 -4.07 -7.84
C ARG A 50 -9.55 -4.05 -7.08
N GLN A 51 -9.66 -4.86 -6.03
CA GLN A 51 -10.85 -4.87 -5.17
C GLN A 51 -11.04 -3.53 -4.47
N LEU A 52 -9.97 -2.94 -3.94
CA LEU A 52 -10.00 -1.60 -3.33
C LEU A 52 -10.35 -0.52 -4.36
N GLY A 53 -9.77 -0.56 -5.56
CA GLY A 53 -10.10 0.36 -6.65
C GLY A 53 -11.57 0.29 -7.07
N THR A 54 -12.12 -0.93 -7.17
CA THR A 54 -13.55 -1.13 -7.44
C THR A 54 -14.40 -0.52 -6.32
N ALA A 55 -14.03 -0.76 -5.05
CA ALA A 55 -14.75 -0.20 -3.91
C ALA A 55 -14.71 1.34 -3.85
N MET A 56 -13.60 1.95 -4.28
CA MET A 56 -13.50 3.41 -4.43
C MET A 56 -14.49 3.95 -5.46
N MET A 57 -14.66 3.25 -6.59
CA MET A 57 -15.61 3.67 -7.62
C MET A 57 -17.06 3.51 -7.15
N LEU A 58 -17.38 2.39 -6.48
CA LEU A 58 -18.70 2.18 -5.87
C LEU A 58 -19.03 3.27 -4.84
N TYR A 59 -18.07 3.65 -4.01
CA TYR A 59 -18.23 4.78 -3.11
C TYR A 59 -18.49 6.07 -3.88
N ALA A 60 -17.73 6.36 -4.93
CA ALA A 60 -17.90 7.58 -5.70
C ALA A 60 -19.30 7.66 -6.35
N ASP A 61 -19.80 6.55 -6.87
CA ASP A 61 -21.16 6.45 -7.44
C ASP A 61 -22.23 6.82 -6.41
N ASP A 62 -22.13 6.29 -5.19
CA ASP A 62 -23.07 6.58 -4.09
C ASP A 62 -22.93 8.03 -3.56
N TRP A 63 -21.73 8.61 -3.67
CA TRP A 63 -21.38 9.94 -3.12
C TRP A 63 -21.26 11.04 -4.19
N LYS A 64 -22.16 11.04 -5.18
CA LYS A 64 -22.28 12.09 -6.22
C LYS A 64 -20.98 12.31 -7.01
N GLY A 65 -20.27 11.22 -7.31
CA GLY A 65 -19.01 11.22 -8.03
C GLY A 65 -17.82 11.75 -7.24
N LYS A 66 -17.88 11.77 -5.90
CA LYS A 66 -16.77 12.21 -5.04
C LYS A 66 -15.98 11.01 -4.54
N LEU A 67 -14.66 11.06 -4.67
CA LEU A 67 -13.77 10.12 -3.99
C LEU A 67 -13.87 10.29 -2.46
N PRO A 68 -13.50 9.30 -1.65
CA PRO A 68 -13.42 9.51 -0.21
C PRO A 68 -12.32 10.52 0.12
N CYS A 69 -12.47 11.26 1.22
CA CYS A 69 -11.37 12.03 1.78
C CYS A 69 -10.34 11.08 2.42
N THR A 70 -9.08 11.51 2.48
CA THR A 70 -8.00 10.67 2.99
C THR A 70 -8.16 10.46 4.49
N ASN A 71 -8.46 11.55 5.19
CA ASN A 71 -8.58 11.66 6.64
C ASN A 71 -9.71 12.64 6.98
N PHE A 72 -10.56 12.27 7.94
CA PHE A 72 -11.64 13.09 8.46
C PHE A 72 -11.58 13.09 9.98
N TYR A 73 -11.40 14.27 10.57
CA TYR A 73 -11.40 14.45 12.01
C TYR A 73 -12.78 14.93 12.46
N TYR A 74 -13.45 14.16 13.32
CA TYR A 74 -14.69 14.60 13.96
C TYR A 74 -14.44 14.92 15.43
N GLY A 75 -14.78 16.15 15.86
CA GLY A 75 -14.82 16.54 17.28
C GLY A 75 -13.75 17.52 17.78
N PHE A 76 -13.31 18.50 16.98
CA PHE A 76 -12.45 19.60 17.47
C PHE A 76 -13.23 20.59 18.35
N SER A 77 -13.42 20.27 19.63
CA SER A 77 -13.83 21.28 20.62
C SER A 77 -12.58 21.92 21.22
N VAL A 78 -12.28 23.16 20.82
CA VAL A 78 -11.26 23.98 21.50
C VAL A 78 -11.73 24.18 22.95
N GLY A 79 -11.06 23.53 23.91
CA GLY A 79 -11.20 23.85 25.33
C GLY A 79 -11.81 22.81 26.27
N LYS A 80 -12.10 21.56 25.86
CA LYS A 80 -12.45 20.50 26.83
C LYS A 80 -11.60 19.24 26.66
N LYS A 81 -10.66 19.07 27.59
CA LYS A 81 -10.08 17.75 27.90
C LYS A 81 -11.19 16.95 28.59
N SER A 82 -11.89 16.09 27.86
CA SER A 82 -12.69 15.05 28.50
C SER A 82 -12.60 13.77 27.68
N ASP A 83 -11.82 12.83 28.21
CA ASP A 83 -12.10 11.41 28.29
C ASP A 83 -12.53 10.69 27.00
N TRP A 84 -11.51 10.12 26.34
CA TRP A 84 -11.53 8.96 25.43
C TRP A 84 -12.40 9.04 24.16
N GLY A 85 -11.82 9.61 23.10
CA GLY A 85 -12.16 9.24 21.72
C GLY A 85 -12.08 10.37 20.70
N PHE A 86 -10.86 10.76 20.30
CA PHE A 86 -10.70 11.50 19.05
C PHE A 86 -11.13 10.58 17.90
N GLY A 87 -12.15 10.95 17.13
CA GLY A 87 -12.63 10.15 16.00
C GLY A 87 -11.92 10.56 14.71
N LEU A 88 -10.88 9.83 14.31
CA LEU A 88 -10.34 9.92 12.96
C LEU A 88 -11.03 8.82 12.12
N GLN A 89 -11.58 9.21 10.97
CA GLN A 89 -11.99 8.26 9.94
C GLN A 89 -11.07 8.45 8.75
N ILE A 90 -10.70 7.34 8.11
CA ILE A 90 -9.82 7.37 6.95
C ILE A 90 -10.54 6.86 5.71
N TRP A 91 -9.98 7.09 4.52
CA TRP A 91 -10.51 6.58 3.24
C TRP A 91 -10.96 5.12 3.31
N ALA A 92 -10.18 4.30 4.01
CA ALA A 92 -10.42 2.88 4.11
C ALA A 92 -11.68 2.57 4.94
N ASP A 93 -12.01 3.37 5.96
CA ASP A 93 -13.26 3.24 6.74
C ASP A 93 -14.48 3.56 5.87
N PHE A 94 -14.37 4.57 5.00
CA PHE A 94 -15.44 4.98 4.09
C PHE A 94 -15.79 3.90 3.05
N ILE A 95 -14.78 3.19 2.55
CA ILE A 95 -14.99 2.14 1.54
C ILE A 95 -15.19 0.74 2.15
N PHE A 96 -14.99 0.57 3.46
CA PHE A 96 -15.15 -0.73 4.13
C PHE A 96 -16.51 -1.39 3.90
N PRO A 97 -17.66 -0.68 3.87
CA PRO A 97 -18.96 -1.27 3.56
C PRO A 97 -19.04 -1.95 2.19
N TYR A 98 -18.21 -1.53 1.22
CA TYR A 98 -18.18 -2.09 -0.14
C TYR A 98 -17.21 -3.27 -0.25
N VAL A 99 -16.11 -3.26 0.52
CA VAL A 99 -15.10 -4.33 0.51
C VAL A 99 -15.50 -5.51 1.41
N LYS A 100 -16.05 -5.21 2.60
CA LYS A 100 -16.49 -6.18 3.64
C LYS A 100 -15.42 -7.19 4.09
N SER A 101 -14.13 -6.91 3.86
CA SER A 101 -13.02 -7.77 4.28
C SER A 101 -11.77 -6.97 4.61
N TYR A 102 -11.25 -7.15 5.83
CA TYR A 102 -9.99 -6.52 6.25
C TYR A 102 -8.76 -7.07 5.52
N GLU A 103 -8.82 -8.30 5.00
CA GLU A 103 -7.68 -8.92 4.31
C GLU A 103 -7.33 -8.23 2.99
N ALA A 104 -8.30 -7.53 2.38
CA ALA A 104 -8.09 -6.75 1.18
C ALA A 104 -7.21 -5.51 1.42
N TYR A 105 -7.17 -4.99 2.66
CA TYR A 105 -6.40 -3.80 3.02
C TYR A 105 -4.97 -4.11 3.42
N VAL A 106 -4.59 -5.38 3.52
CA VAL A 106 -3.26 -5.82 3.92
C VAL A 106 -2.55 -6.44 2.72
N CYS A 107 -1.29 -6.07 2.47
CA CYS A 107 -0.49 -6.82 1.53
C CYS A 107 0.22 -8.00 2.22
N PRO A 108 -0.06 -9.27 1.84
CA PRO A 108 0.61 -10.45 2.39
C PRO A 108 2.11 -10.57 2.10
N ALA A 109 2.65 -9.79 1.16
CA ALA A 109 4.08 -9.74 0.90
C ALA A 109 4.82 -8.72 1.77
N ARG A 110 4.11 -7.79 2.42
CA ARG A 110 4.71 -6.71 3.21
C ARG A 110 5.71 -7.29 4.22
N PRO A 111 6.94 -6.75 4.31
CA PRO A 111 7.87 -7.10 5.37
C PRO A 111 7.19 -6.82 6.71
N ARG A 112 7.14 -7.82 7.59
CA ARG A 112 6.57 -7.64 8.92
C ARG A 112 7.45 -6.62 9.64
N GLU A 113 6.98 -5.37 9.76
CA GLU A 113 7.67 -4.38 10.56
C GLU A 113 7.79 -4.97 11.96
N THR A 114 9.02 -5.18 12.43
CA THR A 114 9.24 -5.43 13.85
C THR A 114 8.67 -4.23 14.59
N PRO A 115 7.96 -4.41 15.72
CA PRO A 115 7.43 -3.30 16.53
C PRO A 115 8.50 -2.38 17.16
N GLN A 116 9.71 -2.31 16.59
CA GLN A 116 10.92 -1.83 17.25
C GLN A 116 11.75 -0.97 16.30
N SER A 117 11.39 0.32 16.20
CA SER A 117 12.34 1.40 15.96
C SER A 117 11.89 2.78 16.47
N ASP A 118 10.79 2.88 17.22
CA ASP A 118 10.42 4.13 17.88
C ASP A 118 10.14 3.86 19.38
N PRO A 119 11.17 3.93 20.26
CA PRO A 119 11.07 3.57 21.69
C PRO A 119 10.15 4.47 22.55
N GLY A 120 9.28 5.26 21.93
CA GLY A 120 8.32 6.13 22.61
C GLY A 120 6.91 6.12 22.03
N LYS A 121 6.61 5.24 21.06
CA LYS A 121 5.31 5.25 20.34
C LYS A 121 4.63 3.89 20.52
N GLY A 122 3.53 3.92 21.28
CA GLY A 122 2.81 2.75 21.76
C GLY A 122 2.43 1.74 20.67
N GLN A 123 2.25 0.51 21.12
CA GLN A 123 1.82 -0.64 20.34
C GLN A 123 0.54 -0.32 19.54
N GLY A 124 0.70 -0.01 18.26
CA GLY A 124 -0.41 0.24 17.36
C GLY A 124 -0.06 1.19 16.23
N LEU A 125 0.31 0.60 15.09
CA LEU A 125 -0.03 1.06 13.73
C LEU A 125 0.58 2.39 13.27
N GLY A 126 1.24 2.33 12.12
CA GLY A 126 2.09 3.40 11.61
C GLY A 126 1.41 4.75 11.47
N TYR A 127 2.08 5.78 11.98
CA TYR A 127 2.19 7.18 11.53
C TYR A 127 0.99 7.97 10.95
N ASP A 128 -0.22 7.45 10.89
CA ASP A 128 -1.40 8.27 11.12
C ASP A 128 -1.85 7.99 12.54
N PHE A 129 -1.68 9.01 13.39
CA PHE A 129 -2.08 9.08 14.78
C PHE A 129 -3.22 8.10 15.10
N GLY A 130 -2.97 7.13 15.99
CA GLY A 130 -3.82 5.98 16.29
C GLY A 130 -5.25 6.30 16.72
N TRP A 131 -6.07 6.74 15.78
CA TRP A 131 -7.43 7.24 16.02
C TRP A 131 -8.45 6.76 14.97
N GLY A 132 -8.02 5.97 13.98
CA GLY A 132 -8.88 5.27 13.02
C GLY A 132 -9.54 4.03 13.62
N ARG A 133 -10.79 3.69 13.23
CA ARG A 133 -11.45 2.43 13.66
C ARG A 133 -10.74 1.18 13.12
N MET A 134 -9.94 1.34 12.07
CA MET A 134 -9.08 0.27 11.58
C MET A 134 -7.83 0.09 12.46
N THR A 135 -7.92 -0.83 13.42
CA THR A 135 -6.81 -1.26 14.27
C THR A 135 -5.84 -2.23 13.56
N ARG A 136 -5.76 -2.20 12.22
CA ARG A 136 -4.90 -3.10 11.43
C ARG A 136 -3.98 -2.32 10.49
N PRO A 137 -2.75 -2.80 10.25
CA PRO A 137 -1.79 -2.09 9.42
C PRO A 137 -2.27 -2.09 7.97
N LEU A 138 -2.55 -0.91 7.43
CA LEU A 138 -2.92 -0.72 6.03
C LEU A 138 -1.69 -0.98 5.16
N GLY A 139 -1.82 -1.84 4.15
CA GLY A 139 -0.81 -2.05 3.11
C GLY A 139 -0.95 -1.09 1.92
N TYR A 140 -1.94 -0.19 1.97
CA TYR A 140 -2.23 0.78 0.91
C TYR A 140 -2.49 2.14 1.54
N ALA A 141 -2.21 3.19 0.78
CA ALA A 141 -2.42 4.58 1.18
C ALA A 141 -3.02 5.35 0.00
N MET A 142 -3.88 6.32 0.30
CA MET A 142 -4.57 7.11 -0.71
C MET A 142 -3.78 8.36 -1.08
N ASN A 143 -3.76 8.68 -2.37
CA ASN A 143 -3.08 9.85 -2.88
C ASN A 143 -3.64 11.11 -2.22
N CYS A 144 -2.81 11.83 -1.47
CA CYS A 144 -3.21 13.06 -0.80
C CYS A 144 -3.62 14.17 -1.78
N TYR A 145 -3.23 14.08 -3.05
CA TYR A 145 -3.66 15.03 -4.08
C TYR A 145 -5.08 14.73 -4.61
N THR A 146 -5.67 13.58 -4.31
CA THR A 146 -7.10 13.30 -4.63
C THR A 146 -8.06 13.79 -3.55
N ASP A 147 -7.54 14.48 -2.54
CA ASP A 147 -8.30 15.04 -1.43
C ASP A 147 -8.38 16.57 -1.56
N ALA A 148 -9.55 17.18 -1.35
CA ALA A 148 -9.71 18.62 -1.48
C ALA A 148 -9.51 19.41 -0.17
N GLY A 149 -8.91 18.81 0.86
CA GLY A 149 -8.57 19.57 2.07
C GLY A 149 -7.72 18.82 3.08
N PHE A 150 -6.48 19.27 3.26
CA PHE A 150 -5.63 18.80 4.35
C PHE A 150 -5.97 19.48 5.69
N TYR A 151 -5.89 18.69 6.77
CA TYR A 151 -5.83 19.02 8.20
C TYR A 151 -6.30 20.43 8.60
N GLY A 152 -7.54 20.48 9.08
CA GLY A 152 -8.03 21.57 9.90
C GLY A 152 -9.25 21.10 10.70
N PRO A 153 -9.62 21.81 11.77
CA PRO A 153 -10.85 21.55 12.54
C PRO A 153 -12.13 21.57 11.67
N ASP A 154 -12.03 22.02 10.41
CA ASP A 154 -13.10 22.09 9.40
C ASP A 154 -12.95 21.04 8.28
N SER A 155 -12.22 19.93 8.48
CA SER A 155 -12.25 18.82 7.53
C SER A 155 -13.69 18.32 7.41
N ASP A 156 -14.25 18.26 6.20
CA ASP A 156 -15.62 17.83 5.88
C ASP A 156 -15.51 16.59 4.98
N PRO A 157 -16.19 15.45 5.26
CA PRO A 157 -16.04 14.24 4.44
C PRO A 157 -16.57 14.46 3.02
N SER A 158 -17.33 15.53 2.79
CA SER A 158 -17.79 15.97 1.48
C SER A 158 -16.69 16.64 0.64
N ARG A 159 -15.48 16.87 1.18
CA ARG A 159 -14.34 17.47 0.46
C ARG A 159 -13.54 16.49 -0.39
N GLY A 160 -13.97 15.25 -0.55
CA GLY A 160 -13.40 14.39 -1.58
C GLY A 160 -13.43 15.04 -2.96
N MET A 161 -12.36 14.90 -3.73
CA MET A 161 -12.30 15.44 -5.10
C MET A 161 -13.36 14.75 -5.96
N LYS A 162 -14.04 15.51 -6.83
CA LYS A 162 -14.96 14.93 -7.79
C LYS A 162 -14.17 14.20 -8.88
N GLN A 163 -14.57 12.99 -9.23
CA GLN A 163 -13.89 12.20 -10.26
C GLN A 163 -13.87 12.92 -11.62
N VAL A 164 -14.89 13.72 -11.93
CA VAL A 164 -14.98 14.51 -13.17
C VAL A 164 -13.94 15.64 -13.24
N THR A 165 -13.38 16.09 -12.11
CA THR A 165 -12.34 17.12 -12.10
C THR A 165 -10.93 16.54 -12.25
N ILE A 166 -10.79 15.21 -12.28
CA ILE A 166 -9.50 14.55 -12.44
C ILE A 166 -9.20 14.45 -13.93
N GLU A 167 -8.11 15.07 -14.34
CA GLU A 167 -7.64 14.98 -15.71
C GLU A 167 -6.99 13.63 -15.96
N ASP A 168 -7.44 12.94 -17.01
CA ASP A 168 -6.89 11.66 -17.46
C ASP A 168 -6.78 10.60 -16.33
N PRO A 169 -7.92 10.19 -15.75
CA PRO A 169 -7.96 9.37 -14.54
C PRO A 169 -7.25 8.02 -14.67
N ALA A 170 -7.12 7.49 -15.89
CA ALA A 170 -6.40 6.26 -16.18
C ALA A 170 -4.86 6.36 -16.01
N ASN A 171 -4.32 7.58 -15.87
CA ASN A 171 -2.90 7.81 -15.64
C ASN A 171 -2.62 8.59 -14.35
N LYS A 172 -3.64 8.79 -13.49
CA LYS A 172 -3.49 9.44 -12.19
C LYS A 172 -3.65 8.43 -11.05
N ILE A 173 -2.70 8.43 -10.12
CA ILE A 173 -2.69 7.50 -8.98
C ILE A 173 -3.77 7.91 -7.97
N LEU A 174 -4.54 6.92 -7.52
CA LEU A 174 -5.52 7.01 -6.44
C LEU A 174 -5.02 6.31 -5.17
N LEU A 175 -4.53 5.08 -5.28
CA LEU A 175 -3.93 4.34 -4.16
C LEU A 175 -2.53 3.87 -4.54
N GLY A 176 -1.61 3.93 -3.58
CA GLY A 176 -0.30 3.30 -3.65
C GLY A 176 -0.14 2.28 -2.56
N GLU A 177 0.46 1.15 -2.89
CA GLU A 177 0.93 0.19 -1.89
C GLU A 177 2.04 0.81 -1.03
N MET A 178 1.96 0.64 0.29
CA MET A 178 2.83 1.32 1.23
C MET A 178 3.33 0.38 2.33
N SER A 179 4.61 0.54 2.69
CA SER A 179 5.24 -0.27 3.74
C SER A 179 4.87 0.17 5.15
N THR A 180 4.23 1.33 5.32
CA THR A 180 3.83 1.89 6.62
C THR A 180 2.32 1.88 6.75
N GLY A 181 1.79 2.04 7.97
CA GLY A 181 0.34 2.11 8.22
C GLY A 181 -0.32 3.46 7.94
N ILE A 182 0.37 4.36 7.23
CA ILE A 182 -0.12 5.72 6.94
C ILE A 182 -1.29 5.61 5.95
N SER A 183 -2.36 6.37 6.18
CA SER A 183 -3.55 6.37 5.32
C SER A 183 -3.34 7.17 4.03
N GLN A 184 -2.36 8.08 4.00
CA GLN A 184 -2.08 8.98 2.88
C GLN A 184 -0.70 8.75 2.26
N ILE A 185 -0.61 8.96 0.94
CA ILE A 185 0.62 8.89 0.17
C ILE A 185 0.78 10.11 -0.73
N GLY A 186 2.02 10.61 -0.82
CA GLY A 186 2.43 11.65 -1.75
C GLY A 186 3.85 11.37 -2.25
N VAL A 187 4.40 12.23 -3.10
CA VAL A 187 5.73 11.97 -3.70
C VAL A 187 6.87 11.87 -2.67
N TRP A 188 6.74 12.53 -1.52
CA TRP A 188 7.71 12.44 -0.41
C TRP A 188 7.67 11.09 0.30
N HIS A 189 6.62 10.29 0.09
CA HIS A 189 6.51 8.97 0.66
C HIS A 189 7.08 7.86 -0.23
N LEU A 190 7.61 8.19 -1.42
CA LEU A 190 8.11 7.22 -2.39
C LEU A 190 9.20 6.29 -1.84
N GLN A 191 10.01 6.75 -0.88
CA GLN A 191 11.00 5.90 -0.20
C GLN A 191 10.35 4.71 0.54
N TRP A 192 9.19 4.93 1.17
CA TRP A 192 8.44 3.88 1.89
C TRP A 192 7.76 2.92 0.91
N VAL A 193 7.33 3.43 -0.24
CA VAL A 193 6.84 2.58 -1.33
C VAL A 193 7.97 1.72 -1.89
N ALA A 194 9.17 2.28 -2.07
CA ALA A 194 10.32 1.55 -2.55
C ALA A 194 10.68 0.38 -1.62
N ARG A 195 10.60 0.58 -0.30
CA ARG A 195 10.73 -0.51 0.70
C ARG A 195 9.67 -1.59 0.53
N CYS A 196 8.40 -1.23 0.27
CA CYS A 196 7.38 -2.22 -0.03
C CYS A 196 7.66 -2.93 -1.37
N ALA A 197 8.15 -2.18 -2.35
CA ALA A 197 8.45 -2.69 -3.67
C ALA A 197 9.57 -3.74 -3.66
N GLN A 198 10.50 -3.69 -2.70
CA GLN A 198 11.50 -4.75 -2.49
C GLN A 198 10.84 -6.12 -2.23
N ALA A 199 9.72 -6.15 -1.49
CA ALA A 199 8.94 -7.38 -1.28
C ALA A 199 8.12 -7.83 -2.51
N HIS A 200 8.27 -7.11 -3.63
CA HIS A 200 7.54 -7.28 -4.86
C HIS A 200 8.46 -7.19 -6.08
N LEU A 201 9.70 -7.68 -5.95
CA LEU A 201 10.67 -7.72 -7.06
C LEU A 201 10.98 -6.31 -7.63
N GLY A 202 10.98 -5.29 -6.76
CA GLY A 202 11.27 -3.90 -7.10
C GLY A 202 10.10 -3.12 -7.72
N ARG A 203 8.86 -3.61 -7.62
CA ARG A 203 7.66 -2.93 -8.14
C ARG A 203 6.58 -2.85 -7.06
N ALA A 204 5.64 -1.92 -7.18
CA ALA A 204 4.53 -1.76 -6.25
C ALA A 204 3.19 -1.80 -7.00
N ASN A 205 2.12 -2.13 -6.28
CA ASN A 205 0.76 -2.05 -6.80
C ASN A 205 0.24 -0.61 -6.70
N TRP A 206 -0.30 -0.12 -7.81
CA TRP A 206 -0.88 1.22 -7.93
C TRP A 206 -2.29 1.11 -8.46
N VAL A 207 -3.23 1.78 -7.81
CA VAL A 207 -4.60 1.93 -8.28
C VAL A 207 -4.76 3.32 -8.86
N PHE A 208 -5.42 3.42 -10.00
CA PHE A 208 -5.65 4.67 -10.72
C PHE A 208 -7.04 5.25 -10.43
N CYS A 209 -7.26 6.51 -10.78
CA CYS A 209 -8.49 7.25 -10.47
C CYS A 209 -9.73 6.77 -11.24
N ASP A 210 -9.56 5.86 -12.20
CA ASP A 210 -10.63 5.12 -12.88
C ASP A 210 -10.87 3.72 -12.26
N GLY A 211 -10.14 3.37 -11.19
CA GLY A 211 -10.30 2.13 -10.43
C GLY A 211 -9.45 0.95 -10.90
N HIS A 212 -8.75 1.02 -12.05
CA HIS A 212 -7.88 -0.08 -12.46
C HIS A 212 -6.57 -0.10 -11.65
N ALA A 213 -5.91 -1.25 -11.61
CA ALA A 213 -4.63 -1.40 -10.91
C ALA A 213 -3.52 -1.87 -11.84
N LYS A 214 -2.33 -1.29 -11.72
CA LYS A 214 -1.10 -1.69 -12.42
C LYS A 214 0.01 -2.00 -11.43
N PHE A 215 0.94 -2.83 -11.87
CA PHE A 215 2.14 -3.18 -11.13
C PHE A 215 3.32 -2.46 -11.77
N LEU A 216 3.80 -1.39 -11.14
CA LEU A 216 4.79 -0.45 -11.69
C LEU A 216 5.92 -0.20 -10.70
N LYS A 217 7.12 0.11 -11.20
CA LYS A 217 8.20 0.65 -10.38
C LYS A 217 7.81 2.04 -9.88
N PRO A 218 8.26 2.46 -8.68
CA PRO A 218 8.04 3.82 -8.20
C PRO A 218 8.50 4.90 -9.20
N SER A 219 9.63 4.69 -9.89
CA SER A 219 10.13 5.62 -10.91
C SER A 219 9.23 5.73 -12.14
N GLU A 220 8.52 4.65 -12.53
CA GLU A 220 7.56 4.65 -13.65
C GLU A 220 6.33 5.53 -13.35
N THR A 221 6.09 5.90 -12.08
CA THR A 221 5.02 6.83 -11.69
C THR A 221 5.41 8.31 -11.84
N ILE A 222 6.70 8.57 -12.03
CA ILE A 222 7.26 9.91 -12.18
C ILE A 222 7.57 10.18 -13.66
N VAL A 223 8.25 9.25 -14.34
CA VAL A 223 8.69 9.39 -15.74
C VAL A 223 8.25 8.18 -16.58
N PRO A 224 7.88 8.37 -17.87
CA PRO A 224 7.93 9.63 -18.63
C PRO A 224 6.77 10.60 -18.34
N LYS A 225 5.74 10.15 -17.61
CA LYS A 225 4.54 10.93 -17.31
C LYS A 225 4.33 11.01 -15.81
N PHE A 226 4.04 12.21 -15.31
CA PHE A 226 3.83 12.44 -13.90
C PHE A 226 2.42 12.05 -13.46
N MET A 227 2.31 10.95 -12.70
CA MET A 227 1.02 10.34 -12.33
C MET A 227 0.42 10.86 -11.01
N TRP A 228 1.10 11.76 -10.31
CA TRP A 228 0.71 12.20 -8.96
C TRP A 228 -0.18 13.45 -8.95
N ASN A 229 0.06 14.40 -9.88
CA ASN A 229 -0.77 15.59 -10.01
C ASN A 229 -2.07 15.26 -10.74
N VAL A 230 -3.17 15.19 -9.99
CA VAL A 230 -4.50 14.84 -10.52
C VAL A 230 -5.25 16.00 -11.17
N SER A 231 -4.86 17.25 -10.86
CA SER A 231 -5.49 18.45 -11.38
C SER A 231 -4.97 18.89 -12.76
N GLY A 232 -3.79 18.41 -13.16
CA GLY A 232 -3.11 18.87 -14.38
C GLY A 232 -2.53 20.28 -14.30
N GLU A 233 -3.00 21.10 -13.36
CA GLU A 233 -2.56 22.47 -13.15
C GLU A 233 -1.27 22.56 -12.32
N TYR A 234 -0.48 23.59 -12.61
CA TYR A 234 0.70 23.99 -11.85
C TYR A 234 0.58 25.46 -11.43
N PRO A 235 1.02 25.85 -10.23
CA PRO A 235 1.60 25.02 -9.17
C PRO A 235 0.58 24.09 -8.49
N ILE A 236 1.04 22.98 -7.91
CA ILE A 236 0.17 22.00 -7.24
C ILE A 236 -0.32 22.60 -5.91
N ARG A 237 -1.49 23.23 -5.92
CA ARG A 237 -2.03 24.01 -4.79
C ARG A 237 -2.57 23.17 -3.63
N LEU A 238 -2.67 21.85 -3.79
CA LEU A 238 -3.45 20.99 -2.90
C LEU A 238 -2.74 20.67 -1.56
N TRP A 239 -1.40 20.83 -1.45
CA TRP A 239 -0.71 20.59 -0.18
C TRP A 239 0.47 21.53 0.12
N PRO A 240 0.39 22.38 1.16
CA PRO A 240 1.38 23.44 1.44
C PRO A 240 2.74 22.92 1.95
N PHE A 241 2.84 21.65 2.32
CA PHE A 241 4.09 21.01 2.73
C PHE A 241 4.67 20.07 1.66
N SER A 242 4.01 19.96 0.51
CA SER A 242 4.49 19.14 -0.60
C SER A 242 5.83 19.67 -1.10
N PRO A 243 6.88 18.84 -1.22
CA PRO A 243 8.14 19.27 -1.82
C PRO A 243 7.96 19.80 -3.25
N ILE A 244 6.95 19.30 -3.97
CA ILE A 244 6.61 19.72 -5.33
C ILE A 244 5.57 20.86 -5.41
N LYS A 245 5.18 21.46 -4.27
CA LYS A 245 4.14 22.51 -4.24
C LYS A 245 4.49 23.73 -5.10
N ASN A 246 5.79 24.02 -5.25
CA ASN A 246 6.31 25.17 -5.98
C ASN A 246 6.74 24.83 -7.42
N ALA A 247 6.54 23.58 -7.87
CA ALA A 247 6.85 23.23 -9.26
C ALA A 247 5.94 24.03 -10.18
N ASN A 248 6.52 24.71 -11.17
CA ASN A 248 5.80 25.55 -12.14
C ASN A 248 5.37 24.76 -13.38
N ASN A 249 5.89 23.55 -13.55
CA ASN A 249 5.60 22.67 -14.68
C ASN A 249 5.84 21.19 -14.30
N GLU A 250 5.42 20.29 -15.19
CA GLU A 250 5.56 18.85 -14.97
C GLU A 250 7.02 18.41 -14.83
N LYS A 251 7.92 18.98 -15.63
CA LYS A 251 9.34 18.61 -15.62
C LYS A 251 9.99 18.92 -14.27
N GLU A 252 9.74 20.09 -13.70
CA GLU A 252 10.21 20.46 -12.36
C GLU A 252 9.67 19.49 -11.29
N ALA A 253 8.39 19.14 -11.35
CA ALA A 253 7.80 18.18 -10.40
C ALA A 253 8.44 16.79 -10.53
N GLN A 254 8.75 16.35 -11.75
CA GLN A 254 9.46 15.09 -12.01
C GLN A 254 10.87 15.12 -11.42
N GLU A 255 11.62 16.19 -11.62
CA GLU A 255 12.99 16.35 -11.10
C GLU A 255 13.01 16.28 -9.57
N TYR A 256 12.12 17.02 -8.89
CA TYR A 256 11.99 16.95 -7.43
C TYR A 256 11.60 15.55 -6.93
N ALA A 257 10.65 14.88 -7.59
CA ALA A 257 10.22 13.54 -7.19
C ALA A 257 11.31 12.49 -7.40
N LEU A 258 12.11 12.60 -8.48
CA LEU A 258 13.26 11.73 -8.72
C LEU A 258 14.38 11.96 -7.70
N GLN A 259 14.63 13.21 -7.30
CA GLN A 259 15.59 13.51 -6.23
C GLN A 259 15.20 12.83 -4.93
N LEU A 260 13.92 12.88 -4.55
CA LEU A 260 13.40 12.19 -3.35
C LEU A 260 13.53 10.66 -3.44
N LEU A 261 13.35 10.09 -4.63
CA LEU A 261 13.51 8.65 -4.84
C LEU A 261 14.99 8.22 -4.79
N GLY A 262 15.91 9.07 -5.26
CA GLY A 262 17.34 8.76 -5.34
C GLY A 262 18.18 9.21 -4.13
N SER A 263 17.66 10.07 -3.25
CA SER A 263 18.40 10.59 -2.08
C SER A 263 18.45 9.63 -0.90
N GLU A 264 17.69 8.52 -0.93
CA GLU A 264 17.63 7.51 0.14
C GLU A 264 17.56 6.08 -0.43
N ASP A 265 18.48 5.71 -1.32
CA ASP A 265 18.82 4.29 -1.49
C ASP A 265 19.49 3.81 -0.17
N PRO A 266 19.12 2.65 0.41
CA PRO A 266 19.76 2.13 1.62
C PRO A 266 21.25 1.86 1.44
#